data_AF-A0A7W1EMC0-F1
#
_entry.id   AF-A0A7W1EMC0-F1
#
_cell.length_a   1.000
_cell.length_b   1.000
_cell.length_c   1.000
_cell.angle_alpha   90.00
_cell.angle_beta   90.00
_cell.angle_gamma   90.00
#
_symmetry.space_group_name_H-M   'P 1'
#
loop_
_entity.id
_entity.type
_entity.pdbx_description
1 polymer ?
#
loop_
_entity_poly.entity_id
_entity_poly.type
_entity_poly.pdbx_seq_one_letter_code
_entity_poly.pdbx_strand_id
1 'polypeptide(L)' 'MPRGADLAFDALDNPIWPGETLAVLEEIGLRKLRLRRLRCDPYISFAILE' A
#
# COMPACT_ATOMS: atom_id res chain seq x y z
N MET A 1 -2.29 7.55 10.90
CA MET A 1 -2.99 8.56 10.05
C MET A 1 -4.47 8.53 10.39
N PRO A 2 -5.23 9.63 10.23
CA PRO A 2 -6.66 9.65 10.54
C PRO A 2 -7.48 8.82 9.53
N ARG A 3 -8.69 8.43 9.94
CA ARG A 3 -9.69 7.82 9.05
C ARG A 3 -9.97 8.73 7.84
N GLY A 4 -10.05 8.13 6.66
CA GLY A 4 -10.26 8.81 5.37
C GLY A 4 -8.99 9.28 4.69
N ALA A 5 -7.81 9.12 5.29
CA ALA A 5 -6.55 9.45 4.64
C ALA A 5 -6.20 8.42 3.55
N ASP A 6 -5.63 8.89 2.44
CA ASP A 6 -5.02 8.05 1.42
C ASP A 6 -3.61 7.64 1.86
N LEU A 7 -3.39 6.34 2.01
CA LEU A 7 -2.07 5.75 2.17
C LEU A 7 -1.65 5.18 0.81
N ALA A 8 -0.66 5.81 0.18
CA ALA A 8 -0.14 5.41 -1.12
C ALA A 8 1.27 4.81 -0.99
N PHE A 9 1.57 3.90 -1.90
CA PHE A 9 2.82 3.16 -2.00
C PHE A 9 3.29 3.22 -3.44
N ASP A 10 4.57 3.54 -3.64
CA ASP A 10 5.18 3.65 -4.97
C ASP A 10 5.66 2.28 -5.49
N ALA A 11 5.92 1.32 -4.59
CA ALA A 11 6.56 0.05 -4.93
C ALA A 11 6.11 -1.13 -4.05
N LEU A 12 4.84 -1.17 -3.64
CA LEU A 12 4.36 -2.12 -2.62
C LEU A 12 4.60 -3.61 -2.94
N ASP A 13 4.53 -4.00 -4.21
CA ASP A 13 4.74 -5.37 -4.67
C ASP A 13 5.98 -5.53 -5.57
N ASN A 14 6.91 -4.58 -5.51
CA ASN A 14 8.13 -4.60 -6.32
C ASN A 14 9.20 -5.53 -5.72
N PRO A 15 9.65 -6.59 -6.43
CA PRO A 15 10.64 -7.54 -5.90
C PRO A 15 12.02 -6.93 -5.62
N ILE A 16 12.37 -5.83 -6.30
CA ILE A 16 13.67 -5.15 -6.14
C ILE A 16 13.67 -4.28 -4.87
N TRP A 17 12.50 -3.78 -4.47
CA TRP A 17 12.33 -2.84 -3.36
C TRP A 17 11.34 -3.38 -2.31
N PRO A 18 11.66 -4.47 -1.60
CA PRO A 18 10.70 -5.18 -0.75
C PRO A 18 10.34 -4.45 0.54
N GLY A 19 10.92 -3.28 0.81
CA GLY A 19 10.80 -2.58 2.09
C GLY A 19 9.35 -2.23 2.46
N GLU A 20 8.57 -1.71 1.51
CA GLU A 20 7.15 -1.40 1.75
C GLU A 20 6.34 -2.67 2.01
N THR A 21 6.59 -3.75 1.24
CA THR A 21 5.92 -5.04 1.43
C THR A 21 6.17 -5.58 2.85
N LEU A 22 7.43 -5.59 3.28
CA LEU A 22 7.82 -6.10 4.59
C LEU A 22 7.23 -5.26 5.72
N ALA A 23 7.34 -3.93 5.63
CA ALA A 23 6.76 -3.03 6.62
C ALA A 23 5.24 -3.21 6.75
N VAL A 24 4.53 -3.36 5.62
CA VAL A 24 3.08 -3.64 5.64
C VAL A 24 2.81 -5.00 6.26
N LEU A 25 3.57 -6.05 5.94
CA LEU A 25 3.35 -7.38 6.51
C LEU A 25 3.59 -7.43 8.02
N GLU A 26 4.63 -6.75 8.51
CA GLU A 26 5.04 -6.77 9.92
C GLU A 26 4.13 -5.91 10.81
N GLU A 27 3.80 -4.69 10.38
CA GLU A 27 3.13 -3.71 11.25
C GLU A 27 1.61 -3.68 11.07
N ILE A 28 1.13 -3.86 9.82
CA ILE A 28 -0.27 -3.63 9.47
C ILE A 28 -0.99 -4.95 9.17
N GLY A 29 -0.37 -5.79 8.34
CA GLY A 29 -0.94 -6.95 7.67
C GLY A 29 -1.71 -6.57 6.40
N LEU A 30 -1.36 -7.15 5.25
CA LEU A 30 -1.98 -6.87 3.94
C LEU A 30 -3.52 -6.99 3.94
N ARG A 31 -4.08 -7.91 4.73
CA ARG A 31 -5.54 -8.12 4.80
C ARG A 31 -6.31 -6.95 5.43
N LYS A 32 -5.64 -6.04 6.13
CA LYS A 32 -6.26 -4.84 6.72
C LYS A 32 -6.34 -3.67 5.74
N LEU A 33 -5.68 -3.76 4.58
CA LEU A 33 -5.68 -2.71 3.57
C LEU A 33 -6.54 -3.14 2.38
N ARG A 34 -7.55 -2.34 2.05
CA ARG A 34 -8.28 -2.49 0.77
C ARG A 34 -7.49 -1.81 -0.34
N LEU A 35 -6.43 -2.48 -0.79
CA LEU A 35 -5.53 -1.95 -1.81
C LEU A 35 -6.25 -1.76 -3.15
N ARG A 36 -5.94 -0.64 -3.79
CA ARG A 36 -6.40 -0.24 -5.11
C ARG A 36 -5.19 0.16 -5.93
N ARG A 37 -5.19 -0.17 -7.21
CA ARG A 37 -4.15 0.27 -8.15
C ARG A 37 -4.57 1.57 -8.81
N LEU A 38 -3.64 2.51 -8.94
CA LEU A 38 -3.88 3.73 -9.70
C LEU A 38 -4.00 3.38 -11.19
N ARG A 39 -5.00 3.93 -11.89
CA ARG A 39 -5.27 3.53 -13.29
C ARG A 39 -4.20 4.01 -14.27
N CYS A 40 -3.61 5.18 -14.02
CA CYS A 40 -2.59 5.76 -14.91
C CYS A 40 -1.17 5.28 -14.60
N ASP A 41 -0.94 4.68 -13.43
CA ASP A 41 0.35 4.12 -13.03
C ASP A 41 0.14 2.80 -12.29
N PRO A 42 0.51 1.64 -12.88
CA PRO A 42 0.27 0.36 -12.28
C PRO A 42 1.20 0.03 -11.10
N TYR A 43 2.31 0.76 -10.93
CA TYR A 43 3.23 0.57 -9.80
C TYR A 43 2.68 1.20 -8.52
N ILE A 44 1.89 2.26 -8.65
CA ILE A 44 1.29 2.94 -7.51
C ILE A 44 0.05 2.17 -7.03
N SER A 45 0.09 1.78 -5.76
CA SER A 45 -1.05 1.24 -5.04
C SER A 45 -1.43 2.16 -3.87
N PHE A 46 -2.71 2.16 -3.50
CA PHE A 46 -3.19 2.98 -2.39
C PHE A 46 -4.35 2.32 -1.66
N ALA A 47 -4.57 2.72 -0.42
CA ALA A 47 -5.74 2.37 0.37
C ALA A 47 -6.25 3.61 1.10
N ILE A 48 -7.58 3.72 1.21
CA ILE A 48 -8.22 4.72 2.08
C ILE A 48 -8.33 4.08 3.46
N LEU A 49 -7.81 4.74 4.50
CA LEU A 49 -7.84 4.21 5.86
C LEU A 49 -9.25 4.31 6.45
N GLU A 50 -9.77 3.18 6.94
CA GLU A 50 -11.11 3.07 7.54
C GLU A 50 -11.13 3.35 9.04
#